data_AF-A0A4Q6FFT3-F1
#
_entry.id   AF-A0A4Q6FFT3-F1
#
_cell.length_a   1.000
_cell.length_b   1.000
_cell.length_c   1.000
_cell.angle_alpha   90.00
_cell.angle_beta   90.00
_cell.angle_gamma   90.00
#
_symmetry.space_group_name_H-M   'P 1'
#
loop_
_entity.id
_entity.type
_entity.pdbx_description
1 polymer ?
#
loop_
_entity_poly.entity_id
_entity_poly.type
_entity_poly.pdbx_seq_one_letter_code
_entity_poly.pdbx_strand_id
1 'polypeptide(L)'
;MSRELLELSRRMANMILPGTIKEIDYLNALVRVESGELETKWLPYFQRSAGTTIDWAPPSIGESCLVLSPGGELSGGFVLTGVYSDKFRPSESSDMVASRRYSDGMTISYDSDAKTLSIMKKDRLKLSVDATDFKVTTNTASIENSSGEIFTMLADALEIISKSKTPTLFGPQLSIDNAAMLPEIISKLRTFGAG
;
A
#
# COMPACT_ATOMS: atom_id res chain seq x y z
N MET A 1 -34.23 -24.42 -38.00
CA MET A 1 -32.96 -23.86 -37.52
C MET A 1 -32.00 -25.02 -37.29
N SER A 2 -30.87 -25.11 -38.00
CA SER A 2 -30.00 -26.30 -37.93
C SER A 2 -29.36 -26.43 -36.54
N ARG A 3 -29.17 -27.68 -36.08
CA ARG A 3 -28.54 -28.00 -34.78
C ARG A 3 -27.17 -27.33 -34.60
N GLU A 4 -26.43 -27.20 -35.70
CA GLU A 4 -25.12 -26.54 -35.76
C GLU A 4 -25.20 -25.05 -35.41
N LEU A 5 -26.26 -24.36 -35.86
CA LEU A 5 -26.44 -22.93 -35.62
C LEU A 5 -26.80 -22.65 -34.14
N LEU A 6 -27.52 -23.58 -33.50
CA LEU A 6 -27.82 -23.52 -32.07
C LEU A 6 -26.57 -23.76 -31.22
N GLU A 7 -25.75 -24.76 -31.54
CA GLU A 7 -24.49 -25.01 -30.83
C GLU A 7 -23.49 -23.86 -30.99
N LEU A 8 -23.37 -23.31 -32.21
CA LEU A 8 -22.53 -22.14 -32.46
C LEU A 8 -23.01 -20.93 -31.64
N SER A 9 -24.31 -20.66 -31.64
CA SER A 9 -24.90 -19.57 -30.85
C SER A 9 -24.63 -19.75 -29.35
N ARG A 10 -24.78 -20.97 -28.82
CA ARG A 10 -24.46 -21.28 -27.41
C ARG A 10 -22.98 -21.07 -27.10
N ARG A 11 -22.07 -21.57 -27.95
CA ARG A 11 -20.62 -21.37 -27.76
C ARG A 11 -20.25 -19.91 -27.83
N MET A 12 -20.83 -19.15 -28.76
CA MET A 12 -20.59 -17.71 -28.88
C MET A 12 -21.05 -16.95 -27.64
N ALA A 13 -22.22 -17.28 -27.10
CA ALA A 13 -22.73 -16.69 -25.86
C ALA A 13 -21.83 -16.99 -24.66
N ASN A 14 -21.18 -18.16 -24.64
CA ASN A 14 -20.29 -18.57 -23.56
C ASN A 14 -18.86 -18.02 -23.67
N MET A 15 -18.48 -17.37 -24.78
CA MET A 15 -17.09 -16.89 -24.94
C MET A 15 -16.72 -15.78 -23.95
N ILE A 16 -17.68 -14.92 -23.61
CA ILE A 16 -17.52 -13.81 -22.68
C ILE A 16 -18.74 -13.78 -21.77
N LEU A 17 -18.55 -14.12 -20.50
CA LEU A 17 -19.63 -14.21 -19.53
C LEU A 17 -19.39 -13.22 -18.37
N PRO A 18 -20.26 -12.21 -18.17
CA PRO A 18 -20.19 -11.35 -17.00
C PRO A 18 -20.66 -12.07 -15.74
N GLY A 19 -20.02 -11.81 -14.61
CA GLY A 19 -20.40 -12.39 -13.33
C GLY A 19 -19.72 -11.71 -12.14
N THR A 20 -19.84 -12.34 -10.99
CA THR A 20 -19.20 -11.90 -9.74
C THR A 20 -18.43 -13.04 -9.08
N ILE A 21 -17.30 -12.70 -8.46
CA ILE A 21 -16.48 -13.66 -7.72
C ILE A 21 -17.29 -14.24 -6.56
N LYS A 22 -17.49 -15.56 -6.54
CA LYS A 22 -18.23 -16.27 -5.49
C LYS A 22 -17.30 -16.83 -4.43
N GLU A 23 -16.26 -17.54 -4.86
CA GLU A 23 -15.29 -18.23 -4.00
C GLU A 23 -13.88 -18.02 -4.53
N ILE A 24 -12.89 -18.10 -3.62
CA ILE A 24 -11.48 -17.88 -3.91
C ILE A 24 -10.66 -18.98 -3.24
N ASP A 25 -9.82 -19.65 -4.02
CA ASP A 25 -8.77 -20.54 -3.55
C ASP A 25 -7.43 -19.80 -3.64
N TYR A 26 -6.99 -19.27 -2.50
CA TYR A 26 -5.73 -18.54 -2.39
C TYR A 26 -4.49 -19.43 -2.57
N LEU A 27 -4.60 -20.74 -2.32
CA LEU A 27 -3.46 -21.66 -2.43
C LEU A 27 -3.13 -21.92 -3.90
N ASN A 28 -4.15 -22.11 -4.73
CA ASN A 28 -3.98 -22.42 -6.15
C ASN A 28 -4.20 -21.21 -7.08
N ALA A 29 -4.50 -20.03 -6.53
CA ALA A 29 -4.83 -18.82 -7.29
C ALA A 29 -6.00 -19.04 -8.27
N LEU A 30 -7.06 -19.68 -7.78
CA LEU A 30 -8.28 -19.98 -8.55
C LEU A 30 -9.49 -19.27 -7.95
N VAL A 31 -10.50 -19.01 -8.78
CA VAL A 31 -11.78 -18.42 -8.37
C VAL A 31 -12.95 -19.18 -8.98
N ARG A 32 -14.10 -19.09 -8.33
CA ARG A 32 -15.40 -19.46 -8.92
C ARG A 32 -16.22 -18.20 -9.16
N VAL A 33 -16.90 -18.16 -10.29
CA VAL A 33 -17.74 -17.03 -10.71
C VAL A 33 -19.19 -17.46 -10.75
N GLU A 34 -20.05 -16.62 -10.20
CA GLU A 34 -21.50 -16.72 -10.28
C GLU A 34 -22.01 -15.75 -11.36
N SER A 35 -22.84 -16.25 -12.27
CA SER A 35 -23.48 -15.48 -13.35
C SER A 35 -24.93 -15.95 -13.50
N GLY A 36 -25.86 -15.22 -12.89
CA GLY A 36 -27.25 -15.64 -12.79
C GLY A 36 -27.37 -16.96 -12.02
N GLU A 37 -27.91 -17.99 -12.67
CA GLU A 37 -28.02 -19.36 -12.11
C GLU A 37 -26.80 -20.25 -12.40
N LEU A 38 -25.84 -19.76 -13.19
CA LEU A 38 -24.64 -20.50 -13.55
C LEU A 38 -23.52 -20.24 -12.54
N GLU A 39 -22.89 -21.30 -12.07
CA GLU A 39 -21.66 -21.25 -11.31
C GLU A 39 -20.54 -21.95 -12.08
N THR A 40 -19.38 -21.29 -12.21
CA THR A 40 -18.23 -21.90 -12.88
C THR A 40 -17.53 -22.94 -12.02
N LYS A 41 -16.67 -23.75 -12.66
CA LYS A 41 -15.61 -24.47 -11.96
C LYS A 41 -14.54 -23.49 -11.46
N TRP A 42 -13.53 -24.01 -10.77
CA TRP A 42 -12.34 -23.26 -10.43
C TRP A 42 -11.58 -22.85 -11.68
N LEU A 43 -11.43 -21.54 -11.87
CA LEU A 43 -10.75 -20.94 -13.01
C LEU A 43 -9.61 -20.03 -12.54
N PRO A 44 -8.48 -19.97 -13.26
CA PRO A 44 -7.44 -18.99 -13.00
C PRO A 44 -7.95 -17.57 -13.29
N TYR A 45 -7.40 -16.59 -12.58
CA TYR A 45 -7.69 -15.17 -12.81
C TYR A 45 -6.48 -14.38 -13.29
N PHE A 46 -6.72 -13.28 -13.99
CA PHE A 46 -5.67 -12.38 -14.46
C PHE A 46 -5.08 -11.56 -13.30
N GLN A 47 -3.78 -11.34 -13.35
CA GLN A 47 -3.06 -10.36 -12.55
C GLN A 47 -2.38 -9.36 -13.49
N ARG A 48 -2.04 -8.17 -12.95
CA ARG A 48 -1.36 -7.13 -13.72
C ARG A 48 -0.03 -7.62 -14.30
N SER A 49 0.71 -8.46 -13.56
CA SER A 49 1.93 -9.11 -14.02
C SER A 49 2.08 -10.51 -13.42
N ALA A 50 2.36 -11.51 -14.26
CA ALA A 50 2.56 -12.91 -13.85
C ALA A 50 3.74 -13.56 -14.61
N GLY A 51 4.80 -12.78 -14.86
CA GLY A 51 6.03 -13.22 -15.55
C GLY A 51 7.21 -13.24 -14.59
N THR A 52 8.37 -12.72 -15.02
CA THR A 52 9.54 -12.53 -14.14
C THR A 52 9.24 -11.55 -12.99
N THR A 53 8.37 -10.57 -13.25
CA THR A 53 7.72 -9.76 -12.21
C THR A 53 6.35 -10.35 -11.92
N ILE A 54 6.05 -10.61 -10.65
CA ILE A 54 4.80 -11.23 -10.21
C ILE A 54 4.09 -10.29 -9.25
N ASP A 55 2.83 -9.96 -9.55
CA ASP A 55 1.92 -9.27 -8.65
C ASP A 55 1.04 -10.27 -7.90
N TRP A 56 0.88 -10.06 -6.60
CA TRP A 56 -0.12 -10.76 -5.79
C TRP A 56 -1.12 -9.76 -5.22
N ALA A 57 -2.31 -9.74 -5.81
CA ALA A 57 -3.44 -8.93 -5.37
C ALA A 57 -4.73 -9.71 -5.66
N PRO A 58 -5.07 -10.73 -4.85
CA PRO A 58 -6.22 -11.57 -5.13
C PRO A 58 -7.51 -10.74 -5.16
N PRO A 59 -8.49 -11.13 -6.00
CA PRO A 59 -9.77 -10.43 -6.06
C PRO A 59 -10.55 -10.56 -4.75
N SER A 60 -11.67 -9.85 -4.65
CA SER A 60 -12.58 -9.91 -3.49
C SER A 60 -13.87 -10.65 -3.81
N ILE A 61 -14.47 -11.29 -2.80
CA ILE A 61 -15.80 -11.91 -2.96
C ILE A 61 -16.86 -10.84 -3.30
N GLY A 62 -17.58 -11.09 -4.38
CA GLY A 62 -18.57 -10.21 -4.99
C GLY A 62 -17.98 -9.15 -5.92
N GLU A 63 -16.68 -9.18 -6.21
CA GLU A 63 -16.08 -8.32 -7.23
C GLU A 63 -16.61 -8.68 -8.62
N SER A 64 -16.94 -7.68 -9.43
CA SER A 64 -17.43 -7.88 -10.79
C SER A 64 -16.29 -8.32 -11.72
N CYS A 65 -16.57 -9.30 -12.57
CA CYS A 65 -15.57 -9.91 -13.43
C CYS A 65 -16.18 -10.41 -14.74
N LEU A 66 -15.30 -10.75 -15.68
CA LEU A 66 -15.62 -11.40 -16.95
C LEU A 66 -14.92 -12.76 -17.02
N VAL A 67 -15.66 -13.81 -17.36
CA VAL A 67 -15.10 -15.11 -17.72
C VAL A 67 -14.87 -15.14 -19.23
N LEU A 68 -13.64 -15.41 -19.62
CA LEU A 68 -13.22 -15.55 -21.01
C LEU A 68 -13.00 -17.04 -21.28
N SER A 69 -13.81 -17.62 -22.16
CA SER A 69 -13.81 -19.06 -22.44
C SER A 69 -13.45 -19.32 -23.91
N PRO A 70 -12.18 -19.59 -24.23
CA PRO A 70 -11.76 -19.94 -25.58
C PRO A 70 -12.59 -21.12 -26.13
N GLY A 71 -13.20 -20.93 -27.31
CA GLY A 71 -14.06 -21.94 -27.93
C GLY A 71 -15.43 -22.12 -27.26
N GLY A 72 -15.80 -21.28 -26.29
CA GLY A 72 -17.07 -21.35 -25.56
C GLY A 72 -17.13 -22.45 -24.49
N GLU A 73 -15.97 -23.01 -24.11
CA GLU A 73 -15.86 -24.03 -23.06
C GLU A 73 -15.59 -23.37 -21.70
N LEU A 74 -16.62 -23.34 -20.86
CA LEU A 74 -16.58 -22.66 -19.56
C LEU A 74 -15.59 -23.30 -18.58
N SER A 75 -15.31 -24.59 -18.71
CA SER A 75 -14.37 -25.29 -17.82
C SER A 75 -12.90 -24.95 -18.06
N GLY A 76 -12.56 -24.41 -19.24
CA GLY A 76 -11.22 -23.97 -19.61
C GLY A 76 -11.08 -22.45 -19.67
N GLY A 77 -11.95 -21.73 -18.97
CA GLY A 77 -11.97 -20.26 -18.99
C GLY A 77 -10.90 -19.60 -18.12
N PHE A 78 -10.80 -18.29 -18.27
CA PHE A 78 -9.96 -17.40 -17.47
C PHE A 78 -10.79 -16.24 -16.96
N VAL A 79 -10.53 -15.77 -15.74
CA VAL A 79 -11.35 -14.71 -15.10
C VAL A 79 -10.60 -13.39 -15.11
N LEU A 80 -11.16 -12.39 -15.79
CA LEU A 80 -10.67 -11.02 -15.79
C LEU A 80 -11.44 -10.19 -14.76
N THR A 81 -10.71 -9.64 -13.78
CA THR A 81 -11.25 -8.84 -12.67
C THR A 81 -10.95 -7.35 -12.88
N GLY A 82 -11.43 -6.48 -11.98
CA GLY A 82 -11.18 -5.03 -12.05
C GLY A 82 -12.25 -4.23 -12.80
N VAL A 83 -13.48 -4.73 -12.92
CA VAL A 83 -14.62 -3.95 -13.41
C VAL A 83 -15.30 -3.26 -12.24
N TYR A 84 -15.39 -1.92 -12.26
CA TYR A 84 -16.13 -1.18 -11.25
C TYR A 84 -17.60 -1.58 -11.20
N SER A 85 -18.17 -1.59 -10.01
CA SER A 85 -19.56 -1.95 -9.78
C SER A 85 -20.19 -1.08 -8.70
N ASP A 86 -21.50 -1.21 -8.49
CA ASP A 86 -22.18 -0.51 -7.41
C ASP A 86 -21.62 -0.86 -6.02
N LYS A 87 -21.14 -2.09 -5.86
CA LYS A 87 -20.52 -2.58 -4.62
C LYS A 87 -19.08 -2.06 -4.47
N PHE A 88 -18.32 -2.03 -5.56
CA PHE A 88 -16.91 -1.60 -5.56
C PHE A 88 -16.72 -0.46 -6.56
N ARG A 89 -16.90 0.76 -6.05
CA ARG A 89 -16.81 1.99 -6.83
C ARG A 89 -15.36 2.51 -6.90
N PRO A 90 -15.02 3.30 -7.92
CA PRO A 90 -13.74 4.00 -7.98
C PRO A 90 -13.54 4.85 -6.72
N SER A 91 -12.30 4.86 -6.21
CA SER A 91 -11.93 5.64 -5.03
C SER A 91 -11.56 7.09 -5.35
N GLU A 92 -11.32 7.40 -6.62
CA GLU A 92 -10.88 8.72 -7.10
C GLU A 92 -11.70 9.15 -8.31
N SER A 93 -11.75 10.46 -8.54
CA SER A 93 -12.42 11.06 -9.69
C SER A 93 -11.51 11.99 -10.51
N SER A 94 -10.26 12.18 -10.09
CA SER A 94 -9.27 13.00 -10.78
C SER A 94 -8.48 12.17 -11.78
N ASP A 95 -8.23 12.74 -12.97
CA ASP A 95 -7.35 12.16 -13.98
C ASP A 95 -5.86 12.33 -13.66
N MET A 96 -5.53 13.21 -12.70
CA MET A 96 -4.16 13.46 -12.22
C MET A 96 -3.72 12.53 -11.09
N VAL A 97 -4.64 11.74 -10.52
CA VAL A 97 -4.38 10.91 -9.34
C VAL A 97 -4.42 9.43 -9.70
N ALA A 98 -3.29 8.74 -9.49
CA ALA A 98 -3.23 7.28 -9.52
C ALA A 98 -3.23 6.77 -8.07
N SER A 99 -4.25 6.01 -7.67
CA SER A 99 -4.37 5.50 -6.31
C SER A 99 -4.65 4.00 -6.24
N ARG A 100 -4.24 3.41 -5.11
CA ARG A 100 -4.58 2.07 -4.67
C ARG A 100 -5.11 2.14 -3.25
N ARG A 101 -6.36 1.71 -3.07
CA ARG A 101 -7.02 1.60 -1.78
C ARG A 101 -7.10 0.14 -1.35
N TYR A 102 -6.72 -0.13 -0.11
CA TYR A 102 -6.78 -1.45 0.52
C TYR A 102 -8.02 -1.58 1.40
N SER A 103 -8.41 -2.82 1.71
CA SER A 103 -9.63 -3.14 2.47
C SER A 103 -9.61 -2.63 3.92
N ASP A 104 -8.43 -2.42 4.49
CA ASP A 104 -8.21 -1.85 5.83
C ASP A 104 -8.20 -0.31 5.84
N GLY A 105 -8.51 0.31 4.69
CA GLY A 105 -8.55 1.75 4.50
C GLY A 105 -7.18 2.40 4.25
N MET A 106 -6.09 1.63 4.16
CA MET A 106 -4.80 2.14 3.71
C MET A 106 -4.91 2.60 2.24
N THR A 107 -4.26 3.71 1.90
CA THR A 107 -4.22 4.23 0.54
C THR A 107 -2.78 4.58 0.17
N ILE A 108 -2.37 4.19 -1.04
CA ILE A 108 -1.15 4.65 -1.69
C ILE A 108 -1.59 5.43 -2.93
N SER A 109 -1.21 6.69 -3.04
CA SER A 109 -1.60 7.53 -4.17
C SER A 109 -0.46 8.42 -4.64
N TYR A 110 -0.41 8.64 -5.95
CA TYR A 110 0.46 9.63 -6.58
C TYR A 110 -0.40 10.66 -7.30
N ASP A 111 -0.26 11.92 -6.91
CA ASP A 111 -0.87 13.08 -7.56
C ASP A 111 0.19 13.78 -8.41
N SER A 112 -0.03 13.84 -9.72
CA SER A 112 0.92 14.43 -10.68
C SER A 112 0.88 15.97 -10.70
N ASP A 113 -0.23 16.59 -10.31
CA ASP A 113 -0.39 18.04 -10.23
C ASP A 113 0.31 18.58 -8.98
N ALA A 114 0.02 17.97 -7.83
CA ALA A 114 0.69 18.25 -6.57
C ALA A 114 2.10 17.66 -6.47
N LYS A 115 2.49 16.79 -7.44
CA LYS A 115 3.77 16.06 -7.49
C LYS A 115 4.06 15.31 -6.18
N THR A 116 3.03 14.72 -5.58
CA THR A 116 3.07 14.18 -4.23
C THR A 116 2.74 12.68 -4.23
N LEU A 117 3.61 11.87 -3.61
CA LEU A 117 3.33 10.48 -3.27
C LEU A 117 2.87 10.41 -1.81
N SER A 118 1.67 9.88 -1.58
CA SER A 118 1.07 9.76 -0.25
C SER A 118 0.84 8.30 0.12
N ILE A 119 1.21 7.96 1.36
CA ILE A 119 0.95 6.66 1.99
C ILE A 119 0.17 6.95 3.27
N MET A 120 -1.14 6.71 3.25
CA MET A 120 -2.05 7.13 4.30
C MET A 120 -2.71 5.94 4.98
N LYS A 121 -2.65 5.88 6.31
CA LYS A 121 -3.37 4.92 7.16
C LYS A 121 -3.71 5.60 8.49
N LYS A 122 -4.97 5.49 8.92
CA LYS A 122 -5.45 6.14 10.16
C LYS A 122 -4.94 5.49 11.45
N ASP A 123 -4.59 4.21 11.39
CA ASP A 123 -4.11 3.44 12.54
C ASP A 123 -2.58 3.33 12.51
N ARG A 124 -2.05 2.16 12.90
CA ARG A 124 -0.63 1.86 12.83
C ARG A 124 -0.19 1.59 11.38
N LEU A 125 0.86 2.28 10.94
CA LEU A 125 1.62 1.96 9.73
C LEU A 125 3.06 1.59 10.12
N LYS A 126 3.51 0.38 9.78
CA LYS A 126 4.90 -0.05 9.95
C LYS A 126 5.56 -0.19 8.57
N LEU A 127 6.55 0.65 8.31
CA LEU A 127 7.44 0.49 7.16
C LEU A 127 8.64 -0.37 7.58
N SER A 128 8.92 -1.46 6.85
CA SER A 128 10.05 -2.35 7.10
C SER A 128 10.90 -2.44 5.83
N VAL A 129 12.19 -2.15 5.95
CA VAL A 129 13.16 -2.22 4.86
C VAL A 129 14.30 -3.11 5.34
N ASP A 130 14.50 -4.24 4.66
CA ASP A 130 15.61 -5.17 4.90
C ASP A 130 16.58 -5.05 3.71
N ALA A 131 17.60 -4.21 3.87
CA ALA A 131 18.55 -3.88 2.82
C ALA A 131 19.93 -3.60 3.43
N THR A 132 20.99 -3.80 2.64
CA THR A 132 22.37 -3.53 3.06
C THR A 132 22.72 -2.04 3.12
N ASP A 133 22.04 -1.21 2.33
CA ASP A 133 22.19 0.25 2.32
C ASP A 133 20.82 0.91 2.16
N PHE A 134 20.60 1.99 2.92
CA PHE A 134 19.38 2.81 2.85
C PHE A 134 19.78 4.29 2.88
N LYS A 135 19.66 4.96 1.72
CA LYS A 135 20.05 6.36 1.55
C LYS A 135 18.87 7.20 1.06
N VAL A 136 18.55 8.25 1.80
CA VAL A 136 17.59 9.29 1.39
C VAL A 136 18.36 10.57 1.12
N THR A 137 18.20 11.14 -0.06
CA THR A 137 18.82 12.42 -0.45
C THR A 137 17.73 13.41 -0.78
N THR A 138 17.66 14.50 0.00
CA THR A 138 16.70 15.59 -0.19
C THR A 138 17.35 16.90 0.26
N ASN A 139 16.90 18.03 -0.31
CA ASN A 139 17.32 19.36 0.12
C ASN A 139 16.75 19.72 1.49
N THR A 140 15.53 19.28 1.78
CA THR A 140 14.83 19.50 3.04
C THR A 140 14.10 18.23 3.46
N ALA A 141 14.18 17.90 4.74
CA ALA A 141 13.46 16.80 5.36
C ALA A 141 12.81 17.30 6.65
N SER A 142 11.52 17.07 6.81
CA SER A 142 10.79 17.28 8.06
C SER A 142 10.22 15.95 8.52
N ILE A 143 10.35 15.66 9.81
CA ILE A 143 9.70 14.51 10.47
C ILE A 143 8.94 15.10 11.66
N GLU A 144 7.62 15.01 11.57
CA GLU A 144 6.68 15.50 12.57
C GLU A 144 6.29 14.32 13.46
N ASN A 145 6.69 14.35 14.73
CA ASN A 145 6.40 13.29 15.70
C ASN A 145 5.84 13.91 16.97
N SER A 146 4.52 13.81 17.12
CA SER A 146 3.78 14.29 18.29
C SER A 146 4.06 13.54 19.60
N SER A 147 5.03 12.62 19.64
CA SER A 147 5.30 11.75 20.81
C SER A 147 6.77 11.31 20.94
N GLY A 148 7.73 12.09 20.45
CA GLY A 148 9.15 11.77 20.58
C GLY A 148 9.72 11.93 22.00
N GLU A 149 9.22 11.20 23.00
CA GLU A 149 9.74 11.20 24.38
C GLU A 149 11.26 10.94 24.41
N ILE A 150 11.78 10.12 23.49
CA ILE A 150 13.22 9.80 23.43
C ILE A 150 14.07 11.02 23.03
N PHE A 151 13.65 11.81 22.04
CA PHE A 151 14.43 12.97 21.58
C PHE A 151 14.36 14.13 22.58
N THR A 152 13.24 14.28 23.26
CA THR A 152 13.09 15.23 24.37
C THR A 152 13.89 14.80 25.59
N MET A 153 13.84 13.53 26.00
CA MET A 153 14.70 12.98 27.06
C MET A 153 16.19 13.11 26.73
N LEU A 154 16.60 12.87 25.48
CA LEU A 154 17.99 13.06 25.05
C LEU A 154 18.41 14.54 25.07
N ALA A 155 17.55 15.44 24.59
CA ALA A 155 17.78 16.88 24.65
C ALA A 155 17.92 17.37 26.10
N ASP A 156 17.06 16.89 26.99
CA ASP A 156 17.08 17.26 28.42
C ASP A 156 18.30 16.68 29.13
N ALA A 157 18.69 15.43 28.84
CA ALA A 157 19.92 14.84 29.36
C ALA A 157 21.16 15.63 28.90
N LEU A 158 21.22 16.03 27.62
CA LEU A 158 22.30 16.86 27.09
C LEU A 158 22.33 18.25 27.73
N GLU A 159 21.17 18.84 28.00
CA GLU A 159 21.08 20.13 28.70
C GLU A 159 21.56 20.02 30.15
N ILE A 160 21.23 18.94 30.86
CA ILE A 160 21.71 18.67 32.22
C ILE A 160 23.24 18.54 32.23
N ILE A 161 23.82 17.79 31.30
CA ILE A 161 25.28 17.60 31.20
C ILE A 161 25.96 18.92 30.80
N SER A 162 25.36 19.71 29.93
CA SER A 162 25.90 21.03 29.55
C SER A 162 25.94 22.01 30.73
N LYS A 163 25.06 21.84 31.72
CA LYS A 163 24.97 22.73 32.89
C LYS A 163 25.64 22.15 34.14
N SER A 164 26.02 20.87 34.13
CA SER A 164 26.65 20.24 35.28
C SER A 164 28.02 20.86 35.54
N LYS A 165 28.37 20.98 36.83
CA LYS A 165 29.67 21.51 37.25
C LYS A 165 30.42 20.45 38.04
N THR A 166 31.66 20.20 37.66
CA THR A 166 32.58 19.33 38.37
C THR A 166 33.26 20.13 39.49
N PRO A 167 33.19 19.68 40.76
CA PRO A 167 33.92 20.34 41.84
C PRO A 167 35.43 20.13 41.63
N THR A 168 36.18 21.22 41.50
CA THR A 168 37.64 21.20 41.43
C THR A 168 38.25 22.02 42.55
N LEU A 169 39.56 21.86 42.80
CA LEU A 169 40.32 22.68 43.75
C LEU A 169 40.27 24.18 43.43
N PHE A 170 39.86 24.56 42.22
CA PHE A 170 39.71 25.94 41.75
C PHE A 170 38.24 26.39 41.69
N GLY A 171 37.34 25.66 42.36
CA GLY A 171 35.90 25.88 42.35
C GLY A 171 35.14 25.02 41.33
N PRO A 172 33.79 25.07 41.33
CA PRO A 172 32.99 24.28 40.41
C PRO A 172 33.16 24.78 38.96
N GLN A 173 33.71 23.94 38.09
CA GLN A 173 33.89 24.23 36.66
C GLN A 173 32.85 23.47 35.82
N LEU A 174 32.43 24.01 34.68
CA LEU A 174 31.49 23.32 33.78
C LEU A 174 32.07 21.98 33.36
N SER A 175 31.24 20.94 33.26
CA SER A 175 31.70 19.61 32.88
C SER A 175 32.07 19.49 31.39
N ILE A 176 31.77 20.52 30.58
CA ILE A 176 32.14 20.62 29.17
C ILE A 176 32.73 22.00 28.91
N ASP A 177 34.03 22.04 28.64
CA ASP A 177 34.81 23.29 28.50
C ASP A 177 34.61 24.00 27.16
N ASN A 178 34.08 23.31 26.14
CA ASN A 178 33.90 23.88 24.80
C ASN A 178 32.54 23.49 24.18
N ALA A 179 31.47 24.03 24.76
CA ALA A 179 30.09 23.66 24.45
C ALA A 179 29.42 24.49 23.33
N ALA A 180 30.19 25.16 22.46
CA ALA A 180 29.64 26.13 21.50
C ALA A 180 28.56 25.55 20.55
N MET A 181 28.65 24.28 20.20
CA MET A 181 27.69 23.61 19.29
C MET A 181 26.55 22.87 20.02
N LEU A 182 26.63 22.70 21.34
CA LEU A 182 25.62 21.96 22.12
C LEU A 182 24.23 22.62 22.08
N PRO A 183 24.10 23.96 22.20
CA PRO A 183 22.81 24.63 22.05
C PRO A 183 22.15 24.38 20.69
N GLU A 184 22.95 24.35 19.62
CA GLU A 184 22.45 24.08 18.26
C GLU A 184 22.00 22.62 18.10
N ILE A 185 22.76 21.67 18.65
CA ILE A 185 22.41 20.24 18.66
C ILE A 185 21.13 20.00 19.49
N ILE A 186 21.02 20.59 20.69
CA ILE A 186 19.83 20.49 21.54
C ILE A 186 18.62 21.09 20.83
N SER A 187 18.78 22.26 20.19
CA SER A 187 17.72 22.87 19.40
C SER A 187 17.27 21.97 18.25
N LYS A 188 18.22 21.41 17.48
CA LYS A 188 17.90 20.49 16.37
C LYS A 188 17.20 19.21 16.85
N LEU A 189 17.62 18.66 18.00
CA LEU A 189 16.99 17.49 18.62
C LEU A 189 15.56 17.80 19.11
N ARG A 190 15.31 19.00 19.65
CA ARG A 190 13.98 19.43 20.05
C ARG A 190 13.06 19.69 18.86
N THR A 191 13.58 20.32 17.80
CA THR A 191 12.81 20.55 16.56
C THR A 191 12.58 19.27 15.77
N PHE A 192 13.34 18.21 16.00
CA PHE A 192 13.09 16.88 15.42
C PHE A 192 11.77 16.24 15.91
N GLY A 193 11.11 16.82 16.92
CA GLY A 193 9.79 16.40 17.40
C GLY A 193 8.76 17.52 17.52
N ALA A 194 9.04 18.71 16.98
CA ALA A 194 8.13 19.86 17.04
C ALA A 194 7.80 20.35 15.62
N GLY A 195 6.90 19.62 15.00
CA GLY A 195 6.09 19.98 13.84
C GLY A 195 4.87 19.07 13.88
#